data_AF-A0A946VPY1-F1
#
_entry.id   AF-A0A946VPY1-F1
#
_cell.length_a   1.000
_cell.length_b   1.000
_cell.length_c   1.000
_cell.angle_alpha   90.00
_cell.angle_beta   90.00
_cell.angle_gamma   90.00
#
_symmetry.space_group_name_H-M   'P 1'
#
loop_
_entity.id
_entity.type
_entity.pdbx_description
1 polymer ?
#
loop_
_entity_poly.entity_id
_entity_poly.type
_entity_poly.pdbx_seq_one_letter_code
_entity_poly.pdbx_strand_id
1 'polypeptide(L)'
;DTLASLASNWQLHAVLVLGKGEQSGADVRASILAAAVEAVIGAVYLDGGFAAARRAILALMEQELRCIEPGERQKDAKTRLQEHTQKTLQVLPVYQLRDASGPAHQRYFRVSCSVQGVVGHTIGEAASRRIAEQHAAELMLQKLGAELADPDTST
;
A
#
# COMPACT_ATOMS: atom_id res chain seq x y z
N ASP A 1 6.08 6.24 -0.92
CA ASP A 1 5.35 7.43 -0.43
C ASP A 1 6.05 8.08 0.76
N THR A 2 6.23 7.40 1.89
CA THR A 2 6.85 7.99 3.10
C THR A 2 8.19 8.71 2.86
N LEU A 3 9.14 8.10 2.14
CA LEU A 3 10.43 8.74 1.83
C LEU A 3 10.29 9.97 0.91
N ALA A 4 9.35 9.95 -0.03
CA ALA A 4 9.10 11.08 -0.91
C ALA A 4 8.47 12.25 -0.13
N SER A 5 7.53 11.95 0.78
CA SER A 5 6.95 12.95 1.69
C SER A 5 8.02 13.57 2.59
N LEU A 6 8.92 12.75 3.12
CA LEU A 6 10.04 13.20 3.95
C LEU A 6 11.02 14.08 3.15
N ALA A 7 11.29 13.72 1.90
CA ALA A 7 12.08 14.56 0.99
C ALA A 7 11.42 15.93 0.74
N SER A 8 10.11 15.95 0.53
CA SER A 8 9.34 17.18 0.35
C SER A 8 9.38 18.06 1.61
N ASN A 9 9.23 17.45 2.79
CA ASN A 9 9.30 18.17 4.08
C ASN A 9 10.65 18.85 4.29
N TRP A 10 11.74 18.28 3.79
CA TRP A 10 13.08 18.88 3.86
C TRP A 10 13.42 19.78 2.69
N GLN A 11 12.47 20.02 1.79
CA GLN A 11 12.66 20.80 0.58
C GLN A 11 13.82 20.29 -0.28
N LEU A 12 14.07 18.97 -0.28
CA LEU A 12 15.15 18.36 -1.04
C LEU A 12 15.03 18.66 -2.55
N HIS A 13 13.81 18.85 -3.05
CA HIS A 13 13.56 19.28 -4.43
C HIS A 13 14.32 20.56 -4.82
N ALA A 14 14.54 21.50 -3.90
CA ALA A 14 15.18 22.77 -4.17
C ALA A 14 16.71 22.67 -4.33
N VAL A 15 17.32 21.60 -3.83
CA VAL A 15 18.77 21.38 -3.86
C VAL A 15 19.19 20.26 -4.83
N LEU A 16 18.22 19.61 -5.49
CA LEU A 16 18.49 18.56 -6.46
C LEU A 16 18.97 19.14 -7.80
N VAL A 17 20.13 18.65 -8.25
CA VAL A 17 20.63 18.93 -9.60
C VAL A 17 20.05 17.90 -10.55
N LEU A 18 19.06 18.31 -11.34
CA LEU A 18 18.34 17.45 -12.27
C LEU A 18 18.70 17.75 -13.73
N GLY A 19 18.69 16.71 -14.57
CA GLY A 19 18.85 16.88 -16.02
C GLY A 19 17.67 17.63 -16.63
N LYS A 20 17.89 18.30 -17.78
CA LYS A 20 16.88 19.14 -18.45
C LYS A 20 15.52 18.46 -18.70
N GLY A 21 15.50 17.14 -18.93
CA GLY A 21 14.25 16.36 -19.11
C GLY A 21 13.54 15.99 -17.81
N GLU A 22 14.26 15.99 -16.69
CA GLU A 22 13.76 15.69 -15.34
C GLU A 22 13.29 16.95 -14.61
N GLN A 23 13.64 18.14 -15.11
CA GLN A 23 13.14 19.45 -14.66
C GLN A 23 11.72 19.77 -15.20
N SER A 24 11.08 18.83 -15.89
CA SER A 24 9.82 19.07 -16.61
C SER A 24 8.61 19.10 -15.65
N GLY A 25 8.24 20.30 -15.19
CA GLY A 25 6.99 20.56 -14.47
C GLY A 25 7.17 20.85 -12.98
N ALA A 26 6.15 21.48 -12.38
CA ALA A 26 6.17 21.98 -11.00
C ALA A 26 6.43 20.93 -9.91
N ASP A 27 6.45 19.63 -10.25
CA ASP A 27 6.63 18.53 -9.30
C ASP A 27 7.72 17.55 -9.75
N VAL A 28 8.73 17.36 -8.90
CA VAL A 28 9.71 16.28 -9.03
C VAL A 28 9.04 14.95 -8.71
N ARG A 29 9.29 13.91 -9.52
CA ARG A 29 8.68 12.59 -9.30
C ARG A 29 8.99 12.06 -7.90
N ALA A 30 7.99 11.50 -7.23
CA ALA A 30 8.13 10.91 -5.90
C ALA A 30 9.26 9.86 -5.80
N SER A 31 9.52 9.11 -6.87
CA SER A 31 10.62 8.14 -6.93
C SER A 31 12.01 8.79 -6.88
N ILE A 32 12.18 9.97 -7.50
CA ILE A 32 13.45 10.73 -7.48
C ILE A 32 13.68 11.30 -6.09
N LEU A 33 12.62 11.84 -5.48
CA LEU A 33 12.65 12.36 -4.11
C LEU A 33 13.01 11.27 -3.10
N ALA A 34 12.41 10.08 -3.22
CA ALA A 34 12.77 8.94 -2.39
C ALA A 34 14.24 8.51 -2.58
N ALA A 35 14.71 8.42 -3.83
CA ALA A 35 16.09 8.08 -4.14
C ALA A 35 17.08 9.13 -3.59
N ALA A 36 16.71 10.41 -3.57
CA ALA A 36 17.54 11.47 -2.98
C ALA A 36 17.72 11.27 -1.47
N VAL A 37 16.66 10.90 -0.75
CA VAL A 37 16.75 10.59 0.69
C VAL A 37 17.67 9.39 0.92
N GLU A 38 17.53 8.33 0.14
CA GLU A 38 18.41 7.15 0.21
C GLU A 38 19.88 7.52 -0.06
N ALA A 39 20.13 8.40 -1.04
CA ALA A 39 21.47 8.88 -1.34
C ALA A 39 22.09 9.68 -0.19
N VAL A 40 21.31 10.54 0.48
CA VAL A 40 21.76 11.28 1.68
C VAL A 40 22.10 10.31 2.81
N ILE A 41 21.25 9.31 3.07
CA ILE A 41 21.52 8.27 4.07
C ILE A 41 22.80 7.50 3.72
N GLY A 42 22.99 7.17 2.43
CA GLY A 42 24.21 6.55 1.93
C GLY A 42 25.45 7.40 2.17
N ALA A 43 25.37 8.72 1.93
CA ALA A 43 26.47 9.64 2.20
C ALA A 43 26.81 9.70 3.69
N VAL A 44 25.82 9.76 4.58
CA VAL A 44 26.02 9.71 6.05
C VAL A 44 26.66 8.38 6.47
N TYR A 45 26.27 7.27 5.84
CA TYR A 45 26.90 5.97 6.10
C TYR A 45 28.37 5.94 5.67
N LEU A 46 28.69 6.47 4.49
CA LEU A 46 30.06 6.51 3.99
C LEU A 46 30.97 7.42 4.84
N ASP A 47 30.43 8.53 5.36
CA ASP A 47 31.18 9.50 6.17
C ASP A 47 31.32 9.07 7.64
N GLY A 48 30.23 8.60 8.26
CA GLY A 48 30.16 8.35 9.71
C GLY A 48 29.94 6.89 10.11
N GLY A 49 29.87 5.97 9.15
CA GLY A 49 29.62 4.56 9.36
C GLY A 49 28.19 4.24 9.82
N PHE A 50 27.94 2.96 10.12
CA PHE A 50 26.62 2.44 10.48
C PHE A 50 25.97 3.16 11.67
N ALA A 51 26.74 3.48 12.71
CA ALA A 51 26.19 4.12 13.90
C ALA A 51 25.65 5.53 13.60
N ALA A 52 26.34 6.31 12.76
CA ALA A 52 25.87 7.62 12.33
C ALA A 52 24.62 7.50 11.46
N ALA A 53 24.63 6.60 10.47
CA ALA A 53 23.48 6.36 9.61
C ALA A 53 22.24 5.90 10.40
N ARG A 54 22.41 4.98 11.35
CA ARG A 54 21.32 4.50 12.22
C ARG A 54 20.71 5.64 13.04
N ARG A 55 21.55 6.49 13.65
CA ARG A 55 21.06 7.64 14.43
C ARG A 55 20.31 8.62 13.54
N ALA A 56 20.84 8.91 12.35
CA ALA A 56 20.15 9.74 11.37
C ALA A 56 18.78 9.12 11.07
N ILE A 57 18.71 7.92 10.48
CA ILE A 57 17.46 7.25 10.10
C ILE A 57 16.41 7.28 11.22
N LEU A 58 16.79 6.93 12.46
CA LEU A 58 15.85 6.93 13.59
C LEU A 58 15.31 8.33 13.91
N ALA A 59 16.14 9.36 13.85
CA ALA A 59 15.70 10.75 14.03
C ALA A 59 14.79 11.19 12.87
N LEU A 60 15.12 10.80 11.63
CA LEU A 60 14.35 11.16 10.43
C LEU A 60 12.95 10.53 10.45
N MET A 61 12.85 9.29 10.93
CA MET A 61 11.59 8.54 10.97
C MET A 61 10.82 8.72 12.29
N GLU A 62 11.34 9.49 13.26
CA GLU A 62 10.78 9.55 14.61
C GLU A 62 9.31 10.00 14.65
N GLN A 63 8.95 11.00 13.83
CA GLN A 63 7.57 11.47 13.71
C GLN A 63 6.66 10.43 13.05
N GLU A 64 7.10 9.84 11.94
CA GLU A 64 6.35 8.80 11.24
C GLU A 64 6.12 7.58 12.12
N LEU A 65 7.14 7.15 12.87
CA LEU A 65 7.07 6.04 13.81
C LEU A 65 6.09 6.31 14.97
N ARG A 66 5.93 7.56 15.40
CA ARG A 66 4.94 7.96 16.42
C ARG A 66 3.51 7.94 15.89
N CYS A 67 3.31 8.20 14.61
CA CYS A 67 2.00 8.17 13.95
C CYS A 67 1.56 6.75 13.55
N ILE A 68 2.46 5.76 13.65
CA ILE A 68 2.12 4.36 13.44
C ILE A 68 1.39 3.84 14.68
N GLU A 69 0.07 3.66 14.56
CA GLU A 69 -0.67 2.82 15.48
C GLU A 69 -0.46 1.34 15.10
N PRO A 70 0.17 0.52 15.94
CA PRO A 70 0.24 -0.91 15.70
C PRO A 70 -1.17 -1.51 15.81
N GLY A 71 -1.70 -2.03 14.69
CA GLY A 71 -3.05 -2.59 14.64
C GLY A 71 -3.38 -3.28 13.32
N GLU A 72 -4.51 -4.00 13.28
CA GLU A 72 -4.98 -4.78 12.12
C GLU A 72 -5.06 -3.98 10.81
N ARG A 73 -5.22 -2.64 10.89
CA ARG A 73 -5.21 -1.72 9.74
C ARG A 73 -3.89 -1.64 8.97
N GLN A 74 -2.76 -2.09 9.55
CA GLN A 74 -1.50 -2.19 8.81
C GLN A 74 -1.43 -3.40 7.88
N LYS A 75 -2.22 -4.44 8.16
CA LYS A 75 -2.26 -5.61 7.28
C LYS A 75 -3.09 -5.27 6.04
N ASP A 76 -2.57 -5.61 4.88
CA ASP A 76 -3.31 -5.43 3.65
C ASP A 76 -4.60 -6.28 3.67
N ALA A 77 -5.62 -5.82 2.96
CA ALA A 77 -6.96 -6.41 2.97
C ALA A 77 -6.95 -7.89 2.57
N LYS A 78 -6.02 -8.33 1.70
CA LYS A 78 -5.90 -9.75 1.35
C LYS A 78 -5.41 -10.59 2.54
N THR A 79 -4.40 -10.11 3.27
CA THR A 79 -3.92 -10.78 4.49
C THR A 79 -5.02 -10.82 5.56
N ARG A 80 -5.70 -9.70 5.81
CA ARG A 80 -6.84 -9.65 6.75
C ARG A 80 -7.94 -10.65 6.37
N LEU A 81 -8.32 -10.69 5.10
CA LEU A 81 -9.35 -11.62 4.61
C LEU A 81 -8.89 -13.07 4.75
N GLN A 82 -7.64 -13.38 4.40
CA GLN A 82 -7.09 -14.72 4.53
C GLN A 82 -7.10 -15.20 5.98
N GLU A 83 -6.60 -14.39 6.92
CA GLU A 83 -6.60 -14.73 8.35
C GLU A 83 -8.03 -14.93 8.86
N HIS A 84 -8.96 -14.06 8.46
CA HIS A 84 -10.36 -14.17 8.83
C HIS A 84 -10.97 -15.48 8.32
N THR A 85 -10.93 -15.76 7.01
CA THR A 85 -11.59 -16.94 6.43
C THR A 85 -10.92 -18.25 6.85
N GLN A 86 -9.61 -18.25 7.10
CA GLN A 86 -8.93 -19.42 7.65
C GLN A 86 -9.37 -19.69 9.10
N LYS A 87 -9.56 -18.64 9.90
CA LYS A 87 -10.00 -18.77 11.29
C LYS A 87 -11.47 -19.17 11.41
N THR A 88 -12.35 -18.61 10.58
CA THR A 88 -13.81 -18.79 10.72
C THR A 88 -14.36 -19.92 9.85
N LEU A 89 -13.83 -20.11 8.64
CA LEU A 89 -14.37 -21.03 7.65
C LEU A 89 -13.37 -22.14 7.25
N GLN A 90 -12.12 -22.08 7.72
CA GLN A 90 -11.02 -22.99 7.36
C GLN A 90 -10.76 -23.07 5.85
N VAL A 91 -11.04 -22.00 5.11
CA VAL A 91 -10.82 -21.91 3.66
C VAL A 91 -10.01 -20.67 3.27
N LEU A 92 -9.46 -20.70 2.05
CA LEU A 92 -8.72 -19.60 1.46
C LEU A 92 -9.59 -18.80 0.47
N PRO A 93 -9.47 -17.46 0.43
CA PRO A 93 -10.10 -16.66 -0.61
C PRO A 93 -9.47 -16.93 -1.98
N VAL A 94 -10.30 -16.99 -3.01
CA VAL A 94 -9.89 -17.19 -4.40
C VAL A 94 -10.08 -15.90 -5.18
N TYR A 95 -9.06 -15.50 -5.94
CA TYR A 95 -9.08 -14.30 -6.78
C TYR A 95 -9.02 -14.68 -8.25
N GLN A 96 -9.87 -14.06 -9.07
CA GLN A 96 -9.91 -14.29 -10.53
C GLN A 96 -9.91 -12.95 -11.27
N LEU A 97 -8.97 -12.79 -12.21
CA LEU A 97 -8.98 -11.66 -13.13
C LEU A 97 -10.16 -11.82 -14.09
N ARG A 98 -11.06 -10.83 -14.12
CA ARG A 98 -12.25 -10.82 -14.96
C ARG A 98 -12.04 -10.03 -16.24
N ASP A 99 -11.37 -8.89 -16.13
CA ASP A 99 -11.03 -8.06 -17.28
C ASP A 99 -9.71 -7.30 -17.05
N ALA A 100 -9.01 -7.04 -18.14
CA ALA A 100 -7.83 -6.19 -18.16
C ALA A 100 -7.82 -5.37 -19.45
N SER A 101 -8.39 -4.18 -19.40
CA SER A 101 -8.66 -3.33 -20.56
C SER A 101 -7.91 -1.99 -20.48
N GLY A 102 -7.95 -1.21 -21.56
CA GLY A 102 -7.27 0.08 -21.67
C GLY A 102 -5.82 -0.02 -22.20
N PRO A 103 -5.26 1.11 -22.67
CA PRO A 103 -3.90 1.15 -23.20
C PRO A 103 -2.87 0.95 -22.08
N ALA A 104 -1.64 0.56 -22.41
CA ALA A 104 -0.62 0.20 -21.41
C ALA A 104 -0.37 1.28 -20.33
N HIS A 105 -0.55 2.55 -20.68
CA HIS A 105 -0.37 3.71 -19.78
C HIS A 105 -1.65 4.10 -18.99
N GLN A 106 -2.80 3.47 -19.27
CA GLN A 106 -4.08 3.64 -18.56
C GLN A 106 -4.80 2.29 -18.47
N ARG A 107 -4.07 1.27 -18.04
CA ARG A 107 -4.63 -0.08 -17.95
C ARG A 107 -5.52 -0.19 -16.73
N TYR A 108 -6.65 -0.85 -16.88
CA TYR A 108 -7.65 -1.05 -15.85
C TYR A 108 -7.85 -2.55 -15.62
N PHE A 109 -7.84 -2.97 -14.36
CA PHE A 109 -7.97 -4.37 -13.97
C PHE A 109 -9.23 -4.55 -13.14
N ARG A 110 -10.06 -5.51 -13.53
CA ARG A 110 -11.24 -5.95 -12.78
C ARG A 110 -10.97 -7.35 -12.24
N VAL A 111 -10.97 -7.50 -10.92
CA VAL A 111 -10.69 -8.78 -10.24
C VAL A 111 -11.84 -9.14 -9.33
N SER A 112 -12.32 -10.37 -9.40
CA SER A 112 -13.30 -10.89 -8.44
C SER A 112 -12.63 -11.65 -7.30
N CYS A 113 -13.17 -11.52 -6.09
CA CYS A 113 -12.84 -12.34 -4.92
C CYS A 113 -14.04 -13.21 -4.53
N SER A 114 -13.81 -14.49 -4.29
CA SER A 114 -14.82 -15.43 -3.79
C SER A 114 -14.26 -16.27 -2.65
N VAL A 115 -15.10 -16.66 -1.71
CA VAL A 115 -14.74 -17.52 -0.57
C VAL A 115 -15.68 -18.71 -0.57
N GLN A 116 -15.13 -19.92 -0.44
CA GLN A 116 -15.96 -21.13 -0.38
C GLN A 116 -16.90 -21.08 0.84
N GLY A 117 -18.17 -21.39 0.64
CA GLY A 117 -19.20 -21.30 1.69
C GLY A 117 -19.83 -19.92 1.85
N VAL A 118 -19.39 -18.91 1.08
CA VAL A 118 -19.95 -17.56 1.06
C VAL A 118 -20.66 -17.37 -0.27
N VAL A 119 -21.89 -16.86 -0.23
CA VAL A 119 -22.69 -16.72 -1.46
C VAL A 119 -22.14 -15.57 -2.31
N GLY A 120 -21.86 -15.85 -3.58
CA GLY A 120 -21.46 -14.83 -4.55
C GLY A 120 -19.97 -14.45 -4.48
N HIS A 121 -19.65 -13.29 -5.05
CA HIS A 121 -18.29 -12.76 -5.14
C HIS A 121 -18.32 -11.23 -5.08
N THR A 122 -17.19 -10.63 -4.71
CA THR A 122 -16.98 -9.18 -4.78
C THR A 122 -16.06 -8.84 -5.95
N ILE A 123 -16.14 -7.61 -6.45
CA ILE A 123 -15.34 -7.16 -7.58
C ILE A 123 -14.58 -5.90 -7.17
N GLY A 124 -13.27 -5.96 -7.27
CA GLY A 124 -12.37 -4.83 -7.10
C GLY A 124 -11.81 -4.37 -8.44
N GLU A 125 -11.67 -3.06 -8.59
CA GLU A 125 -11.18 -2.43 -9.81
C GLU A 125 -10.07 -1.44 -9.50
N ALA A 126 -8.99 -1.46 -10.30
CA ALA A 126 -7.87 -0.53 -10.13
C ALA A 126 -6.93 -0.50 -11.34
N ALA A 127 -6.02 0.47 -11.36
CA ALA A 127 -4.96 0.60 -12.36
C ALA A 127 -3.87 -0.48 -12.27
N SER A 128 -3.87 -1.31 -11.23
CA SER A 128 -3.01 -2.49 -11.13
C SER A 128 -3.79 -3.69 -10.59
N ARG A 129 -3.41 -4.88 -11.06
CA ARG A 129 -4.00 -6.14 -10.58
C ARG A 129 -3.88 -6.29 -9.05
N ARG A 130 -2.74 -5.92 -8.47
CA ARG A 130 -2.51 -6.00 -7.01
C ARG A 130 -3.51 -5.14 -6.24
N ILE A 131 -3.73 -3.89 -6.67
CA ILE A 131 -4.67 -2.98 -5.99
C ILE A 131 -6.11 -3.44 -6.22
N ALA A 132 -6.45 -3.93 -7.42
CA ALA A 132 -7.78 -4.49 -7.70
C ALA A 132 -8.10 -5.70 -6.80
N GLU A 133 -7.11 -6.58 -6.56
CA GLU A 133 -7.24 -7.69 -5.60
C GLU A 133 -7.47 -7.19 -4.17
N GLN A 134 -6.76 -6.13 -3.73
CA GLN A 134 -6.96 -5.53 -2.42
C GLN A 134 -8.37 -4.93 -2.26
N HIS A 135 -8.86 -4.22 -3.28
CA HIS A 135 -10.24 -3.69 -3.28
C HIS A 135 -11.28 -4.81 -3.20
N ALA A 136 -11.09 -5.89 -3.98
CA ALA A 136 -12.00 -7.04 -3.94
C ALA A 136 -12.01 -7.70 -2.54
N ALA A 137 -10.84 -7.79 -1.91
CA ALA A 137 -10.69 -8.35 -0.56
C ALA A 137 -11.38 -7.49 0.50
N GLU A 138 -11.23 -6.17 0.44
CA GLU A 138 -11.87 -5.24 1.38
C GLU A 138 -13.40 -5.31 1.28
N LEU A 139 -13.94 -5.38 0.05
CA LEU A 139 -15.37 -5.60 -0.15
C LEU A 139 -15.84 -6.95 0.40
N MET A 140 -15.04 -8.01 0.27
CA MET A 140 -15.40 -9.32 0.81
C MET A 140 -15.37 -9.32 2.34
N LEU A 141 -14.40 -8.64 2.96
CA LEU A 141 -14.36 -8.43 4.41
C LEU A 141 -15.59 -7.67 4.90
N GLN A 142 -16.01 -6.63 4.19
CA GLN A 142 -17.24 -5.89 4.51
C GLN A 142 -18.47 -6.79 4.37
N LYS A 143 -18.53 -7.62 3.32
CA LYS A 143 -19.61 -8.57 3.14
C LYS A 143 -19.69 -9.60 4.27
N LEU A 144 -18.56 -10.18 4.67
CA LEU A 144 -18.48 -11.11 5.79
C LEU A 144 -18.81 -10.44 7.12
N GLY A 145 -18.40 -9.19 7.31
CA GLY A 145 -18.76 -8.38 8.47
C GLY A 145 -20.25 -7.98 8.50
N ALA A 146 -20.87 -7.77 7.34
CA ALA A 146 -22.30 -7.49 7.21
C ALA A 146 -23.17 -8.75 7.35
N GLU A 147 -22.68 -9.92 6.90
CA GLU A 147 -23.33 -11.22 7.11
C GLU A 147 -23.26 -11.69 8.58
N LEU A 148 -22.28 -11.20 9.36
CA LEU A 148 -22.19 -11.46 10.81
C LEU A 148 -23.19 -10.63 11.65
N ALA A 149 -23.85 -9.62 11.06
CA ALA A 149 -24.79 -8.75 11.77
C ALA A 149 -26.22 -9.27 11.80
N ASP A 150 -26.51 -10.44 11.21
CA ASP A 150 -27.85 -11.04 11.33
C ASP A 150 -27.80 -12.56 11.13
N PRO A 151 -28.18 -13.33 12.17
CA PRO A 151 -28.96 -14.54 11.89
C PRO A 151 -30.15 -14.80 12.83
N ASP A 152 -30.58 -13.89 13.72
CA ASP A 152 -31.77 -14.11 14.57
C ASP A 152 -32.28 -12.81 15.24
N THR A 153 -33.14 -12.06 14.54
CA THR A 153 -34.17 -11.22 15.18
C THR A 153 -35.55 -11.72 14.76
N SER A 154 -35.87 -12.98 15.09
CA SER A 154 -37.23 -13.51 15.06
C SER A 154 -37.34 -14.76 15.93
N THR A 155 -37.55 -14.58 17.24
CA THR A 155 -38.56 -15.32 18.01
C THR A 155 -38.98 -14.46 19.21
#